data_AF-A0A0L6JM81-F1
#
_entry.id   AF-A0A0L6JM81-F1
#
_cell.length_a   1.000
_cell.length_b   1.000
_cell.length_c   1.000
_cell.angle_alpha   90.00
_cell.angle_beta   90.00
_cell.angle_gamma   90.00
#
_symmetry.space_group_name_H-M   'P 1'
#
loop_
_entity.id
_entity.type
_entity.pdbx_description
1 polymer ?
#
loop_
_entity_poly.entity_id
_entity_poly.type
_entity_poly.pdbx_seq_one_letter_code
_entity_poly.pdbx_strand_id
1 'polypeptide(L)'
;MEIKDIQKNLDKIRGSKDMWKEFEYSDPDINYMKRYALAIALQYDNRQEDKELIKFLMENEVESRINDPYQGVGDSLNLISYLLAKFKEVENVWLFDKAKSANFDTALGYNSEFIFSAGVEVTCDYLEKKGLTEENYLYEYRDELHDLFTEGDIEKFLARMKLWFPESIKEESVQTLFRRAVEFEDCTEAERLFGLMEQDEENDASTLYHCAKDIKNYEKAIYYKRIVLGEADTAWDKVSALESIAEMYLLNGDLLNAFETAKKWDSMLSEFDRWKDTGLGRMLTEIWFDICLGFIKLNDIELANDCFLNGDKMINTIKYYHLNMLEKANDCCNRLGISEKYGFYMRLLEKERKRVEEMLK
;
A
#
# COMPACT_ATOMS: atom_id res chain seq x y z
N MET A 1 -11.92 -16.69 13.48
CA MET A 1 -10.99 -16.18 14.53
C MET A 1 -10.56 -14.77 14.17
N GLU A 2 -10.50 -13.85 15.14
CA GLU A 2 -10.00 -12.47 14.91
C GLU A 2 -8.47 -12.44 14.83
N ILE A 3 -7.91 -11.51 14.04
CA ILE A 3 -6.45 -11.38 13.80
C ILE A 3 -5.66 -11.30 15.12
N LYS A 4 -6.11 -10.43 16.03
CA LYS A 4 -5.50 -10.20 17.36
C LYS A 4 -5.45 -11.44 18.26
N ASP A 5 -6.25 -12.46 17.96
CA ASP A 5 -6.34 -13.68 18.77
C ASP A 5 -5.44 -14.80 18.23
N ILE A 6 -4.89 -14.67 17.02
CA ILE A 6 -4.09 -15.71 16.36
C ILE A 6 -2.87 -16.08 17.19
N GLN A 7 -2.06 -15.10 17.61
CA GLN A 7 -0.85 -15.35 18.37
C GLN A 7 -1.15 -16.07 19.70
N LYS A 8 -2.23 -15.69 20.39
CA LYS A 8 -2.64 -16.30 21.67
C LYS A 8 -3.18 -17.72 21.51
N ASN A 9 -3.62 -18.09 20.31
CA ASN A 9 -4.18 -19.40 20.00
C ASN A 9 -3.25 -20.25 19.11
N LEU A 10 -1.98 -19.87 18.93
CA LEU A 10 -1.03 -20.53 18.04
C LEU A 10 -0.92 -22.05 18.29
N ASP A 11 -0.77 -22.47 19.55
CA ASP A 11 -0.69 -23.89 19.88
C ASP A 11 -1.98 -24.67 19.57
N LYS A 12 -3.16 -24.02 19.66
CA LYS A 12 -4.43 -24.65 19.25
C LYS A 12 -4.51 -24.82 17.73
N ILE A 13 -4.05 -23.81 16.99
CA ILE A 13 -4.00 -23.84 15.52
C ILE A 13 -3.08 -24.96 15.05
N ARG A 14 -1.90 -25.10 15.66
CA ARG A 14 -0.98 -26.23 15.40
C ARG A 14 -1.65 -27.59 15.63
N GLY A 15 -2.33 -27.73 16.76
CA GLY A 15 -2.95 -28.99 17.19
C GLY A 15 -4.22 -29.38 16.42
N SER A 16 -4.75 -28.54 15.53
CA SER A 16 -6.02 -28.79 14.85
C SER A 16 -6.01 -28.36 13.38
N LYS A 17 -5.88 -29.34 12.47
CA LYS A 17 -6.02 -29.10 11.03
C LYS A 17 -7.39 -28.54 10.65
N ASP A 18 -8.43 -28.83 11.42
CA ASP A 18 -9.76 -28.24 11.18
C ASP A 18 -9.74 -26.72 11.33
N MET A 19 -8.88 -26.18 12.20
CA MET A 19 -8.70 -24.74 12.36
C MET A 19 -7.97 -24.10 11.17
N TRP A 20 -7.27 -24.87 10.34
CA TRP A 20 -6.54 -24.32 9.19
C TRP A 20 -7.48 -23.72 8.15
N LYS A 21 -8.73 -24.19 8.09
CA LYS A 21 -9.79 -23.64 7.22
C LYS A 21 -10.06 -22.15 7.45
N GLU A 22 -9.75 -21.61 8.63
CA GLU A 22 -9.88 -20.18 8.91
C GLU A 22 -8.86 -19.31 8.17
N PHE A 23 -7.83 -19.93 7.59
CA PHE A 23 -6.73 -19.30 6.87
C PHE A 23 -6.75 -19.65 5.38
N GLU A 24 -7.66 -20.52 4.95
CA GLU A 24 -7.78 -20.95 3.56
C GLU A 24 -8.12 -19.76 2.65
N TYR A 25 -7.56 -19.74 1.45
CA TYR A 25 -7.89 -18.76 0.42
C TYR A 25 -9.39 -18.89 0.05
N SER A 26 -10.00 -17.74 -0.21
CA SER A 26 -11.35 -17.64 -0.77
C SER A 26 -11.35 -16.54 -1.83
N ASP A 27 -12.36 -16.52 -2.70
CA ASP A 27 -12.57 -15.43 -3.65
C ASP A 27 -13.86 -14.65 -3.29
N PRO A 28 -13.79 -13.39 -2.82
CA PRO A 28 -12.59 -12.58 -2.58
C PRO A 28 -11.78 -13.06 -1.34
N ASP A 29 -10.50 -12.72 -1.28
CA ASP A 29 -9.58 -13.22 -0.24
C ASP A 29 -9.71 -12.47 1.08
N ILE A 30 -10.75 -12.81 1.82
CA ILE A 30 -11.02 -12.25 3.15
C ILE A 30 -10.05 -12.76 4.23
N ASN A 31 -9.23 -13.78 3.93
CA ASN A 31 -8.38 -14.44 4.91
C ASN A 31 -6.89 -14.07 4.77
N TYR A 32 -6.51 -13.24 3.78
CA TYR A 32 -5.14 -12.77 3.56
C TYR A 32 -4.47 -12.27 4.85
N MET A 33 -5.10 -11.31 5.54
CA MET A 33 -4.51 -10.74 6.76
C MET A 33 -4.41 -11.73 7.91
N LYS A 34 -5.29 -12.74 7.97
CA LYS A 34 -5.16 -13.83 8.96
C LYS A 34 -3.96 -14.72 8.64
N ARG A 35 -3.74 -15.07 7.36
CA ARG A 35 -2.54 -15.82 6.95
C ARG A 35 -1.28 -15.06 7.30
N TYR A 36 -1.24 -13.75 7.02
CA TYR A 36 -0.09 -12.93 7.34
C TYR A 36 0.19 -12.87 8.86
N ALA A 37 -0.84 -12.64 9.66
CA ALA A 37 -0.71 -12.63 11.12
C ALA A 37 -0.27 -13.99 11.68
N LEU A 38 -0.74 -15.11 11.12
CA LEU A 38 -0.27 -16.44 11.51
C LEU A 38 1.19 -16.67 11.08
N ALA A 39 1.59 -16.21 9.90
CA ALA A 39 2.98 -16.28 9.46
C ALA A 39 3.91 -15.51 10.42
N ILE A 40 3.51 -14.33 10.90
CA ILE A 40 4.26 -13.57 11.91
C ILE A 40 4.30 -14.31 13.25
N ALA A 41 3.20 -14.91 13.69
CA ALA A 41 3.20 -15.70 14.92
C ALA A 41 4.16 -16.89 14.83
N LEU A 42 4.19 -17.57 13.67
CA LEU A 42 5.14 -18.64 13.37
C LEU A 42 6.58 -18.14 13.20
N GLN A 43 6.79 -16.91 12.73
CA GLN A 43 8.13 -16.29 12.64
C GLN A 43 8.79 -16.22 14.02
N TYR A 44 8.05 -15.79 15.04
CA TYR A 44 8.57 -15.59 16.39
C TYR A 44 8.61 -16.85 17.26
N ASP A 45 7.91 -17.91 16.86
CA ASP A 45 7.87 -19.19 17.57
C ASP A 45 7.98 -20.35 16.57
N ASN A 46 8.95 -20.31 15.66
CA ASN A 46 9.08 -21.33 14.61
C ASN A 46 9.51 -22.67 15.21
N ARG A 47 8.74 -23.74 14.95
CA ARG A 47 9.04 -25.10 15.39
C ARG A 47 9.13 -26.04 14.19
N GLN A 48 9.92 -27.11 14.34
CA GLN A 48 10.08 -28.11 13.27
C GLN A 48 8.75 -28.78 12.86
N GLU A 49 7.81 -28.90 13.81
CA GLU A 49 6.46 -29.44 13.59
C GLU A 49 5.55 -28.52 12.75
N ASP A 50 5.91 -27.25 12.57
CA ASP A 50 5.12 -26.26 11.83
C ASP A 50 5.19 -26.44 10.31
N LYS A 51 6.06 -27.32 9.82
CA LYS A 51 6.30 -27.53 8.38
C LYS A 51 5.01 -27.67 7.56
N GLU A 52 4.13 -28.56 7.97
CA GLU A 52 2.89 -28.83 7.22
C GLU A 52 1.91 -27.64 7.26
N LEU A 53 1.89 -26.89 8.37
CA LEU A 53 1.10 -25.67 8.49
C LEU A 53 1.68 -24.57 7.60
N ILE A 54 2.99 -24.37 7.61
CA ILE A 54 3.68 -23.38 6.76
C ILE A 54 3.48 -23.72 5.28
N LYS A 55 3.55 -24.99 4.91
CA LYS A 55 3.26 -25.46 3.55
C LYS A 55 1.81 -25.16 3.16
N PHE A 56 0.85 -25.44 4.04
CA PHE A 56 -0.56 -25.09 3.82
C PHE A 56 -0.74 -23.57 3.62
N LEU A 57 -0.06 -22.74 4.42
CA LEU A 57 -0.11 -21.29 4.24
C LEU A 57 0.50 -20.86 2.90
N MET A 58 1.61 -21.48 2.49
CA MET A 58 2.26 -21.18 1.21
C MET A 58 1.34 -21.50 0.03
N GLU A 59 0.69 -22.66 0.04
CA GLU A 59 -0.27 -23.07 -0.99
C GLU A 59 -1.41 -22.04 -1.13
N ASN A 60 -2.00 -21.62 -0.01
CA ASN A 60 -3.08 -20.63 -0.01
C ASN A 60 -2.61 -19.23 -0.40
N GLU A 61 -1.37 -18.86 -0.08
CA GLU A 61 -0.81 -17.59 -0.48
C GLU A 61 -0.51 -17.52 -1.98
N VAL A 62 -0.07 -18.63 -2.57
CA VAL A 62 0.07 -18.76 -4.03
C VAL A 62 -1.28 -18.60 -4.71
N GLU A 63 -2.33 -19.30 -4.23
CA GLU A 63 -3.69 -19.15 -4.78
C GLU A 63 -4.21 -17.71 -4.65
N SER A 64 -3.91 -17.04 -3.53
CA SER A 64 -4.19 -15.62 -3.35
C SER A 64 -3.53 -14.75 -4.42
N ARG A 65 -2.24 -14.96 -4.71
CA ARG A 65 -1.52 -14.18 -5.72
C ARG A 65 -1.98 -14.44 -7.14
N ILE A 66 -2.38 -15.67 -7.47
CA ILE A 66 -2.91 -16.03 -8.79
C ILE A 66 -4.20 -15.25 -9.08
N ASN A 67 -5.03 -15.05 -8.06
CA ASN A 67 -6.35 -14.45 -8.21
C ASN A 67 -6.40 -12.97 -7.75
N ASP A 68 -5.27 -12.36 -7.38
CA ASP A 68 -5.24 -10.97 -6.92
C ASP A 68 -5.51 -9.99 -8.09
N PRO A 69 -6.63 -9.24 -8.08
CA PRO A 69 -6.95 -8.32 -9.17
C PRO A 69 -6.00 -7.13 -9.30
N TYR A 70 -5.24 -6.83 -8.24
CA TYR A 70 -4.30 -5.71 -8.21
C TYR A 70 -2.86 -6.13 -8.47
N GLN A 71 -2.59 -7.44 -8.51
CA GLN A 71 -1.26 -8.03 -8.57
C GLN A 71 -0.38 -7.63 -7.36
N GLY A 72 0.82 -8.19 -7.30
CA GLY A 72 1.82 -7.89 -6.28
C GLY A 72 2.44 -9.13 -5.66
N VAL A 73 3.59 -8.93 -5.00
CA VAL A 73 4.28 -9.98 -4.24
C VAL A 73 3.69 -10.10 -2.83
N GLY A 74 3.63 -8.99 -2.09
CA GLY A 74 3.17 -8.93 -0.70
C GLY A 74 4.19 -9.46 0.32
N ASP A 75 4.25 -8.84 1.50
CA ASP A 75 5.18 -9.23 2.58
C ASP A 75 4.87 -10.62 3.14
N SER A 76 3.59 -10.99 3.16
CA SER A 76 3.12 -12.32 3.60
C SER A 76 3.72 -13.45 2.77
N LEU A 77 3.70 -13.36 1.43
CA LEU A 77 4.33 -14.37 0.56
C LEU A 77 5.83 -14.52 0.84
N ASN A 78 6.56 -13.40 0.95
CA ASN A 78 7.99 -13.44 1.24
C ASN A 78 8.29 -14.05 2.62
N LEU A 79 7.50 -13.72 3.64
CA LEU A 79 7.66 -14.27 4.97
C LEU A 79 7.37 -15.78 4.99
N ILE A 80 6.24 -16.21 4.45
CA ILE A 80 5.88 -17.64 4.40
C ILE A 80 6.91 -18.43 3.59
N SER A 81 7.39 -17.87 2.48
CA SER A 81 8.44 -18.48 1.67
C SER A 81 9.73 -18.67 2.45
N TYR A 82 10.14 -17.64 3.21
CA TYR A 82 11.31 -17.72 4.08
C TYR A 82 11.16 -18.76 5.19
N LEU A 83 9.98 -18.84 5.81
CA LEU A 83 9.69 -19.87 6.81
C LEU A 83 9.75 -21.28 6.21
N LEU A 84 9.22 -21.47 5.00
CA LEU A 84 9.25 -22.76 4.30
C LEU A 84 10.67 -23.14 3.85
N ALA A 85 11.46 -22.17 3.40
CA ALA A 85 12.85 -22.35 2.96
C ALA A 85 13.76 -22.89 4.09
N LYS A 86 13.46 -22.57 5.35
CA LYS A 86 14.24 -23.07 6.51
C LYS A 86 14.24 -24.60 6.65
N PHE A 87 13.24 -25.30 6.10
CA PHE A 87 13.17 -26.76 6.14
C PHE A 87 14.12 -27.45 5.14
N LYS A 88 14.64 -26.71 4.14
CA LYS A 88 15.59 -27.20 3.13
C LYS A 88 15.13 -28.48 2.40
N GLU A 89 13.84 -28.59 2.12
CA GLU A 89 13.29 -29.72 1.35
C GLU A 89 13.24 -29.37 -0.13
N VAL A 90 13.88 -30.21 -0.95
CA VAL A 90 14.00 -29.97 -2.38
C VAL A 90 12.64 -29.99 -3.09
N GLU A 91 11.67 -30.75 -2.57
CA GLU A 91 10.31 -30.78 -3.13
C GLU A 91 9.57 -29.43 -3.04
N ASN A 92 9.98 -28.52 -2.15
CA ASN A 92 9.39 -27.19 -2.05
C ASN A 92 9.70 -26.32 -3.29
N VAL A 93 10.66 -26.71 -4.12
CA VAL A 93 11.00 -26.08 -5.41
C VAL A 93 9.75 -25.76 -6.24
N TRP A 94 8.78 -26.68 -6.26
CA TRP A 94 7.56 -26.53 -7.06
C TRP A 94 6.59 -25.50 -6.49
N LEU A 95 6.55 -25.30 -5.17
CA LEU A 95 5.74 -24.23 -4.57
C LEU A 95 6.37 -22.86 -4.81
N PHE A 96 7.70 -22.77 -4.74
CA PHE A 96 8.41 -21.53 -5.04
C PHE A 96 8.35 -21.16 -6.53
N ASP A 97 8.43 -22.15 -7.43
CA ASP A 97 8.21 -21.97 -8.88
C ASP A 97 6.79 -21.44 -9.17
N LYS A 98 5.77 -22.04 -8.56
CA LYS A 98 4.40 -21.55 -8.66
C LYS A 98 4.23 -20.15 -8.10
N ALA A 99 4.86 -19.84 -6.96
CA ALA A 99 4.83 -18.49 -6.38
C ALA A 99 5.47 -17.46 -7.30
N LYS A 100 6.61 -17.80 -7.93
CA LYS A 100 7.27 -16.96 -8.92
C LYS A 100 6.35 -16.67 -10.11
N SER A 101 5.65 -17.68 -10.60
CA SER A 101 4.75 -17.58 -11.77
C SER A 101 3.31 -17.15 -11.45
N ALA A 102 2.98 -16.79 -10.20
CA ALA A 102 1.59 -16.59 -9.79
C ALA A 102 0.91 -15.41 -10.51
N ASN A 103 1.62 -14.28 -10.68
CA ASN A 103 1.17 -13.14 -11.46
C ASN A 103 2.38 -12.38 -12.05
N PHE A 104 2.13 -11.28 -12.77
CA PHE A 104 3.18 -10.50 -13.42
C PHE A 104 4.16 -9.88 -12.40
N ASP A 105 3.68 -9.35 -11.28
CA ASP A 105 4.52 -8.77 -10.25
C ASP A 105 5.36 -9.81 -9.51
N THR A 106 4.86 -11.02 -9.29
CA THR A 106 5.67 -12.11 -8.73
C THR A 106 6.75 -12.55 -9.72
N ALA A 107 6.43 -12.61 -11.02
CA ALA A 107 7.39 -12.99 -12.04
C ALA A 107 8.60 -12.04 -12.08
N LEU A 108 8.41 -10.76 -11.74
CA LEU A 108 9.49 -9.77 -11.69
C LEU A 108 10.09 -9.58 -10.29
N GLY A 109 9.27 -9.59 -9.23
CA GLY A 109 9.66 -9.15 -7.89
C GLY A 109 9.86 -10.26 -6.85
N TYR A 110 9.38 -11.48 -7.08
CA TYR A 110 9.60 -12.59 -6.16
C TYR A 110 11.03 -13.13 -6.30
N ASN A 111 11.70 -13.41 -5.17
CA ASN A 111 13.10 -13.84 -5.16
C ASN A 111 13.25 -15.30 -5.64
N SER A 112 13.88 -15.50 -6.79
CA SER A 112 14.12 -16.84 -7.36
C SER A 112 15.05 -17.69 -6.50
N GLU A 113 15.84 -17.09 -5.62
CA GLU A 113 16.71 -17.77 -4.65
C GLU A 113 15.93 -18.73 -3.74
N PHE A 114 14.64 -18.50 -3.48
CA PHE A 114 13.81 -19.44 -2.71
C PHE A 114 13.71 -20.82 -3.38
N ILE A 115 13.67 -20.87 -4.71
CA ILE A 115 13.58 -22.11 -5.50
C ILE A 115 14.78 -23.02 -5.20
N PHE A 116 15.95 -22.44 -4.92
CA PHE A 116 17.21 -23.13 -4.63
C PHE A 116 17.52 -23.23 -3.12
N SER A 117 16.55 -22.95 -2.25
CA SER A 117 16.76 -22.90 -0.79
C SER A 117 17.18 -24.23 -0.13
N ALA A 118 16.97 -25.37 -0.80
CA ALA A 118 17.45 -26.68 -0.36
C ALA A 118 18.96 -26.90 -0.63
N GLY A 119 19.59 -26.00 -1.41
CA GLY A 119 20.94 -26.12 -1.95
C GLY A 119 20.89 -26.14 -3.47
N VAL A 120 21.81 -25.42 -4.13
CA VAL A 120 21.82 -25.27 -5.60
C VAL A 120 21.99 -26.62 -6.28
N GLU A 121 23.02 -27.38 -5.91
CA GLU A 121 23.33 -28.66 -6.55
C GLU A 121 22.21 -29.67 -6.34
N VAL A 122 21.67 -29.74 -5.11
CA VAL A 122 20.57 -30.65 -4.76
C VAL A 122 19.31 -30.33 -5.54
N THR A 123 18.99 -29.03 -5.69
CA THR A 123 17.83 -28.58 -6.47
C THR A 123 18.01 -28.87 -7.95
N CYS A 124 19.19 -28.58 -8.53
CA CYS A 124 19.45 -28.84 -9.96
C CYS A 124 19.34 -30.33 -10.29
N ASP A 125 20.04 -31.19 -9.55
CA ASP A 125 19.97 -32.66 -9.70
C ASP A 125 18.52 -33.17 -9.65
N TYR A 126 17.73 -32.61 -8.74
CA TYR A 126 16.33 -32.97 -8.59
C TYR A 126 15.48 -32.53 -9.79
N LEU A 127 15.66 -31.29 -10.27
CA LEU A 127 14.92 -30.75 -11.41
C LEU A 127 15.28 -31.47 -12.71
N GLU A 128 16.55 -31.78 -12.96
CA GLU A 128 16.99 -32.55 -14.12
C GLU A 128 16.38 -33.95 -14.13
N LYS A 129 16.33 -34.61 -12.96
CA LYS A 129 15.74 -35.94 -12.81
C LYS A 129 14.22 -35.94 -12.97
N LYS A 130 13.54 -34.91 -12.48
CA LYS A 130 12.07 -34.79 -12.57
C LYS A 130 11.60 -34.26 -13.92
N GLY A 131 12.43 -33.46 -14.59
CA GLY A 131 12.11 -32.73 -15.80
C GLY A 131 11.36 -31.44 -15.51
N LEU A 132 11.72 -30.39 -16.25
CA LEU A 132 10.98 -29.12 -16.33
C LEU A 132 10.06 -29.13 -17.55
N THR A 133 8.89 -28.52 -17.43
CA THR A 133 7.95 -28.29 -18.55
C THR A 133 7.85 -26.80 -18.84
N GLU A 134 7.30 -26.41 -20.01
CA GLU A 134 7.09 -25.00 -20.41
C GLU A 134 6.22 -24.19 -19.42
N GLU A 135 5.51 -24.86 -18.49
CA GLU A 135 4.73 -24.23 -17.44
C GLU A 135 5.60 -23.77 -16.25
N ASN A 136 6.82 -24.30 -16.11
CA ASN A 136 7.73 -23.93 -15.04
C ASN A 136 8.50 -22.65 -15.37
N TYR A 137 8.68 -21.77 -14.37
CA TYR A 137 9.47 -20.54 -14.52
C TYR A 137 10.90 -20.84 -14.98
N LEU A 138 11.49 -21.91 -14.45
CA LEU A 138 12.87 -22.28 -14.76
C LEU A 138 13.06 -22.97 -16.13
N TYR A 139 12.00 -23.21 -16.90
CA TYR A 139 12.11 -23.94 -18.16
C TYR A 139 13.03 -23.27 -19.19
N GLU A 140 12.99 -21.93 -19.25
CA GLU A 140 13.84 -21.15 -20.14
C GLU A 140 15.32 -21.21 -19.74
N TYR A 141 15.60 -21.52 -18.46
CA TYR A 141 16.93 -21.61 -17.88
C TYR A 141 17.42 -23.05 -17.66
N ARG A 142 16.69 -24.05 -18.17
CA ARG A 142 16.97 -25.48 -17.91
C ARG A 142 18.39 -25.93 -18.27
N ASP A 143 19.02 -25.26 -19.24
CA ASP A 143 20.37 -25.59 -19.73
C ASP A 143 21.47 -24.83 -18.94
N GLU A 144 21.06 -23.91 -18.05
CA GLU A 144 21.94 -23.00 -17.29
C GLU A 144 21.61 -23.03 -15.78
N LEU A 145 20.88 -24.06 -15.30
CA LEU A 145 20.38 -24.11 -13.91
C LEU A 145 21.48 -23.95 -12.86
N HIS A 146 22.62 -24.61 -13.06
CA HIS A 146 23.77 -24.54 -12.15
C HIS A 146 24.48 -23.19 -12.17
N ASP A 147 24.26 -22.36 -13.20
CA ASP A 147 24.93 -21.07 -13.36
C ASP A 147 24.07 -19.90 -12.83
N LEU A 148 22.79 -20.14 -12.50
CA LEU A 148 21.88 -19.10 -12.01
C LEU A 148 22.29 -18.54 -10.65
N PHE A 149 22.72 -19.42 -9.74
CA PHE A 149 23.10 -19.06 -8.38
C PHE A 149 24.23 -19.97 -7.88
N THR A 150 25.08 -19.44 -7.01
CA THR A 150 26.00 -20.26 -6.23
C THR A 150 25.42 -20.58 -4.85
N GLU A 151 25.91 -21.62 -4.18
CA GLU A 151 25.57 -21.90 -2.78
C GLU A 151 25.78 -20.66 -1.87
N GLY A 152 26.85 -19.91 -2.13
CA GLY A 152 27.14 -18.68 -1.41
C GLY A 152 26.12 -17.55 -1.65
N ASP A 153 25.46 -17.52 -2.81
CA ASP A 153 24.39 -16.57 -3.08
C ASP A 153 23.13 -16.92 -2.29
N ILE A 154 22.79 -18.21 -2.22
CA ILE A 154 21.66 -18.71 -1.42
C ILE A 154 21.90 -18.47 0.08
N GLU A 155 23.12 -18.69 0.58
CA GLU A 155 23.47 -18.39 1.96
C GLU A 155 23.34 -16.90 2.29
N LYS A 156 23.87 -16.02 1.43
CA LYS A 156 23.74 -14.56 1.60
C LYS A 156 22.28 -14.11 1.54
N PHE A 157 21.51 -14.69 0.62
CA PHE A 157 20.09 -14.43 0.50
C PHE A 157 19.34 -14.77 1.78
N LEU A 158 19.50 -15.99 2.31
CA LEU A 158 18.84 -16.40 3.56
C LEU A 158 19.30 -15.55 4.76
N ALA A 159 20.57 -15.14 4.80
CA ALA A 159 21.06 -14.21 5.81
C ALA A 159 20.40 -12.82 5.70
N ARG A 160 20.18 -12.30 4.49
CA ARG A 160 19.42 -11.07 4.25
C ARG A 160 17.95 -11.23 4.68
N MET A 161 17.33 -12.36 4.37
CA MET A 161 15.95 -12.63 4.81
C MET A 161 15.81 -12.64 6.33
N LYS A 162 16.84 -13.11 7.07
CA LYS A 162 16.86 -13.02 8.53
C LYS A 162 16.86 -11.59 9.07
N LEU A 163 17.46 -10.64 8.34
CA LEU A 163 17.42 -9.22 8.72
C LEU A 163 16.05 -8.60 8.47
N TRP A 164 15.35 -9.03 7.41
CA TRP A 164 13.99 -8.57 7.11
C TRP A 164 12.93 -9.23 7.98
N PHE A 165 13.15 -10.49 8.37
CA PHE A 165 12.26 -11.32 9.18
C PHE A 165 13.02 -11.93 10.37
N PRO A 166 13.29 -11.12 11.40
CA PRO A 166 14.03 -11.58 12.58
C PRO A 166 13.25 -12.63 13.37
N GLU A 167 13.95 -13.41 14.20
CA GLU A 167 13.32 -14.56 14.89
C GLU A 167 12.64 -14.15 16.21
N SER A 168 12.81 -12.89 16.62
CA SER A 168 12.19 -12.35 17.82
C SER A 168 11.61 -10.97 17.57
N ILE A 169 10.45 -10.71 18.19
CA ILE A 169 9.84 -9.39 18.24
C ILE A 169 10.78 -8.29 18.79
N LYS A 170 11.77 -8.67 19.62
CA LYS A 170 12.74 -7.72 20.20
C LYS A 170 13.77 -7.22 19.20
N GLU A 171 13.95 -7.95 18.10
CA GLU A 171 14.89 -7.64 17.02
C GLU A 171 14.20 -6.89 15.87
N GLU A 172 12.88 -6.77 15.93
CA GLU A 172 12.09 -6.02 14.94
C GLU A 172 12.34 -4.51 15.08
N SER A 173 12.37 -3.83 13.93
CA SER A 173 12.39 -2.37 13.92
C SER A 173 11.04 -1.81 14.40
N VAL A 174 11.06 -0.64 15.04
CA VAL A 174 9.83 0.05 15.45
C VAL A 174 8.94 0.33 14.23
N GLN A 175 9.53 0.65 13.08
CA GLN A 175 8.83 0.85 11.81
C GLN A 175 8.07 -0.40 11.35
N THR A 176 8.71 -1.58 11.41
CA THR A 176 8.07 -2.84 11.01
C THR A 176 6.88 -3.15 11.92
N LEU A 177 7.06 -2.98 13.23
CA LEU A 177 5.98 -3.18 14.20
C LEU A 177 4.84 -2.19 13.97
N PHE A 178 5.16 -0.92 13.69
CA PHE A 178 4.17 0.13 13.45
C PHE A 178 3.31 -0.21 12.24
N ARG A 179 3.95 -0.55 11.10
CA ARG A 179 3.23 -0.93 9.87
C ARG A 179 2.30 -2.13 10.10
N ARG A 180 2.77 -3.17 10.80
CA ARG A 180 1.94 -4.33 11.15
C ARG A 180 0.77 -3.96 12.06
N ALA A 181 0.97 -3.06 13.02
CA ALA A 181 -0.12 -2.59 13.88
C ALA A 181 -1.19 -1.83 13.07
N VAL A 182 -0.78 -1.01 12.09
CA VAL A 182 -1.70 -0.34 11.15
C VAL A 182 -2.43 -1.36 10.28
N GLU A 183 -1.73 -2.31 9.65
CA GLU A 183 -2.30 -3.34 8.77
C GLU A 183 -3.29 -4.26 9.51
N PHE A 184 -3.07 -4.53 10.80
CA PHE A 184 -3.95 -5.32 11.64
C PHE A 184 -5.00 -4.48 12.40
N GLU A 185 -5.09 -3.19 12.10
CA GLU A 185 -6.03 -2.26 12.72
C GLU A 185 -5.91 -2.20 14.27
N ASP A 186 -4.72 -2.47 14.81
CA ASP A 186 -4.41 -2.28 16.23
C ASP A 186 -4.02 -0.82 16.49
N CYS A 187 -5.01 0.06 16.51
CA CYS A 187 -4.81 1.50 16.69
C CYS A 187 -4.06 1.84 17.99
N THR A 188 -4.27 1.06 19.06
CA THR A 188 -3.61 1.33 20.35
C THR A 188 -2.11 1.08 20.27
N GLU A 189 -1.72 -0.04 19.66
CA GLU A 189 -0.31 -0.36 19.48
C GLU A 189 0.34 0.56 18.43
N ALA A 190 -0.37 0.90 17.35
CA ALA A 190 0.12 1.82 16.33
C ALA A 190 0.40 3.22 16.92
N GLU A 191 -0.50 3.77 17.75
CA GLU A 191 -0.27 5.03 18.46
C GLU A 191 0.93 4.96 19.41
N ARG A 192 1.06 3.85 20.17
CA ARG A 192 2.19 3.64 21.08
C ARG A 192 3.53 3.60 20.33
N LEU A 193 3.59 2.88 19.22
CA LEU A 193 4.79 2.76 18.39
C LEU A 193 5.12 4.06 17.68
N PHE A 194 4.11 4.79 17.17
CA PHE A 194 4.31 6.13 16.63
C PHE A 194 4.94 7.06 17.67
N GLY A 195 4.48 7.05 18.92
CA GLY A 195 5.08 7.84 20.00
C GLY A 195 6.55 7.48 20.32
N LEU A 196 6.99 6.26 20.02
CA LEU A 196 8.41 5.89 20.09
C LEU A 196 9.19 6.44 18.89
N MET A 197 8.61 6.39 17.69
CA MET A 197 9.22 6.94 16.48
C MET A 197 9.43 8.45 16.59
N GLU A 198 8.50 9.18 17.22
CA GLU A 198 8.64 10.62 17.47
C GLU A 198 9.82 10.96 18.42
N GLN A 199 10.30 9.99 19.21
CA GLN A 199 11.44 10.19 20.12
C GLN A 199 12.78 9.82 19.47
N ASP A 200 12.74 9.18 18.32
CA ASP A 200 13.92 8.72 17.60
C ASP A 200 14.37 9.78 16.60
N GLU A 201 15.54 10.37 16.87
CA GLU A 201 16.12 11.47 16.07
C GLU A 201 16.50 11.04 14.65
N GLU A 202 16.54 9.73 14.35
CA GLU A 202 16.78 9.24 12.98
C GLU A 202 15.56 9.41 12.06
N ASN A 203 14.35 9.55 12.62
CA ASN A 203 13.14 9.73 11.82
C ASN A 203 12.95 11.19 11.39
N ASP A 204 12.91 11.42 10.07
CA ASP A 204 12.64 12.74 9.52
C ASP A 204 11.13 13.10 9.57
N ALA A 205 10.85 14.39 9.41
CA ALA A 205 9.48 14.91 9.42
C ALA A 205 8.61 14.33 8.29
N SER A 206 9.21 13.90 7.18
CA SER A 206 8.45 13.28 6.07
C SER A 206 7.94 11.90 6.47
N THR A 207 8.79 11.11 7.11
CA THR A 207 8.49 9.78 7.64
C THR A 207 7.40 9.88 8.71
N LEU A 208 7.57 10.78 9.68
CA LEU A 208 6.58 11.01 10.73
C LEU A 208 5.24 11.55 10.20
N TYR A 209 5.25 12.34 9.12
CA TYR A 209 4.02 12.72 8.41
C TYR A 209 3.25 11.51 7.88
N HIS A 210 3.92 10.60 7.17
CA HIS A 210 3.28 9.41 6.61
C HIS A 210 2.73 8.50 7.71
N CYS A 211 3.51 8.24 8.76
CA CYS A 211 3.05 7.44 9.88
C CYS A 211 1.87 8.08 10.61
N ALA A 212 1.89 9.39 10.83
CA ALA A 212 0.74 10.09 11.43
C ALA A 212 -0.52 10.01 10.55
N LYS A 213 -0.37 10.08 9.22
CA LYS A 213 -1.47 9.90 8.26
C LYS A 213 -2.05 8.48 8.33
N ASP A 214 -1.21 7.46 8.42
CA ASP A 214 -1.63 6.05 8.48
C ASP A 214 -2.50 5.74 9.70
N ILE A 215 -2.17 6.31 10.87
CA ILE A 215 -3.00 6.20 12.08
C ILE A 215 -4.13 7.23 12.15
N LYS A 216 -4.34 8.01 11.08
CA LYS A 216 -5.37 9.07 10.98
C LYS A 216 -5.23 10.15 12.05
N ASN A 217 -4.03 10.36 12.58
CA ASN A 217 -3.70 11.47 13.47
C ASN A 217 -3.36 12.70 12.62
N TYR A 218 -4.40 13.31 12.05
CA TYR A 218 -4.25 14.40 11.08
C TYR A 218 -3.61 15.65 11.71
N GLU A 219 -3.81 15.91 13.00
CA GLU A 219 -3.15 17.03 13.70
C GLU A 219 -1.62 16.88 13.68
N LYS A 220 -1.12 15.68 13.99
CA LYS A 220 0.32 15.37 13.91
C LYS A 220 0.82 15.34 12.47
N ALA A 221 0.03 14.80 11.54
CA ALA A 221 0.39 14.82 10.12
C ALA A 221 0.57 16.27 9.62
N ILE A 222 -0.35 17.18 9.98
CA ILE A 222 -0.25 18.61 9.66
C ILE A 222 1.00 19.23 10.30
N TYR A 223 1.26 18.93 11.58
CA TYR A 223 2.45 19.42 12.29
C TYR A 223 3.74 19.06 11.55
N TYR A 224 3.93 17.78 11.23
CA TYR A 224 5.13 17.33 10.54
C TYR A 224 5.23 17.85 9.11
N LYS A 225 4.11 17.91 8.38
CA LYS A 225 4.12 18.46 7.02
C LYS A 225 4.41 19.97 6.99
N ARG A 226 4.08 20.71 8.05
CA ARG A 226 4.48 22.12 8.21
C ARG A 226 5.99 22.29 8.42
N ILE A 227 6.65 21.34 9.08
CA ILE A 227 8.12 21.33 9.18
C ILE A 227 8.71 21.14 7.78
N VAL A 228 8.25 20.11 7.05
CA VAL A 228 8.68 19.86 5.66
C VAL A 228 8.45 21.08 4.76
N LEU A 229 7.32 21.78 4.90
CA LEU A 229 7.04 23.03 4.18
C LEU A 229 8.05 24.13 4.51
N GLY A 230 8.50 24.23 5.77
CA GLY A 230 9.48 25.22 6.21
C GLY A 230 10.89 24.97 5.67
N GLU A 231 11.22 23.72 5.39
CA GLU A 231 12.51 23.27 4.85
C GLU A 231 12.54 23.21 3.32
N ALA A 232 11.38 23.34 2.66
CA ALA A 232 11.26 23.25 1.22
C ALA A 232 11.95 24.40 0.48
N ASP A 233 12.85 24.07 -0.44
CA ASP A 233 13.63 25.04 -1.21
C ASP A 233 12.93 25.54 -2.47
N THR A 234 12.13 24.68 -3.13
CA THR A 234 11.49 25.01 -4.40
C THR A 234 10.02 25.39 -4.23
N ALA A 235 9.50 26.22 -5.14
CA ALA A 235 8.07 26.53 -5.18
C ALA A 235 7.22 25.27 -5.41
N TRP A 236 7.75 24.27 -6.12
CA TRP A 236 7.09 22.98 -6.31
C TRP A 236 6.97 22.22 -4.98
N ASP A 237 8.05 22.11 -4.21
CA ASP A 237 8.07 21.37 -2.93
C ASP A 237 7.10 22.02 -1.93
N LYS A 238 7.13 23.36 -1.87
CA LYS A 238 6.20 24.12 -1.03
C LYS A 238 4.75 23.88 -1.43
N VAL A 239 4.45 23.85 -2.73
CA VAL A 239 3.08 23.63 -3.21
C VAL A 239 2.63 22.22 -2.87
N SER A 240 3.48 21.21 -3.09
CA SER A 240 3.18 19.82 -2.74
C SER A 240 2.94 19.66 -1.24
N ALA A 241 3.69 20.37 -0.40
CA ALA A 241 3.44 20.37 1.04
C ALA A 241 2.12 21.06 1.42
N LEU A 242 1.78 22.19 0.81
CA LEU A 242 0.49 22.87 1.04
C LEU A 242 -0.70 22.02 0.61
N GLU A 243 -0.59 21.29 -0.50
CA GLU A 243 -1.57 20.32 -0.96
C GLU A 243 -1.86 19.28 0.13
N SER A 244 -0.81 18.61 0.61
CA SER A 244 -0.95 17.61 1.68
C SER A 244 -1.57 18.22 2.94
N ILE A 245 -1.17 19.44 3.33
CA ILE A 245 -1.73 20.12 4.51
C ILE A 245 -3.23 20.42 4.33
N ALA A 246 -3.64 20.90 3.16
CA ALA A 246 -5.05 21.19 2.86
C ALA A 246 -5.91 19.91 2.90
N GLU A 247 -5.41 18.82 2.32
CA GLU A 247 -6.03 17.48 2.40
C GLU A 247 -6.20 17.05 3.86
N MET A 248 -5.15 17.18 4.69
CA MET A 248 -5.23 16.77 6.10
C MET A 248 -6.22 17.63 6.89
N TYR A 249 -6.31 18.93 6.63
CA TYR A 249 -7.32 19.79 7.25
C TYR A 249 -8.74 19.36 6.88
N LEU A 250 -8.99 19.01 5.62
CA LEU A 250 -10.28 18.46 5.19
C LEU A 250 -10.63 17.15 5.91
N LEU A 251 -9.67 16.21 5.98
CA LEU A 251 -9.87 14.94 6.68
C LEU A 251 -10.09 15.13 8.19
N ASN A 252 -9.49 16.17 8.78
CA ASN A 252 -9.71 16.56 10.18
C ASN A 252 -11.00 17.38 10.40
N GLY A 253 -11.75 17.70 9.33
CA GLY A 253 -12.96 18.51 9.39
C GLY A 253 -12.73 20.02 9.65
N ASP A 254 -11.49 20.49 9.57
CA ASP A 254 -11.12 21.89 9.78
C ASP A 254 -11.16 22.66 8.46
N LEU A 255 -12.38 22.98 8.04
CA LEU A 255 -12.64 23.61 6.73
C LEU A 255 -12.01 25.00 6.59
N LEU A 256 -11.92 25.76 7.69
CA LEU A 256 -11.37 27.11 7.66
C LEU A 256 -9.86 27.08 7.40
N ASN A 257 -9.12 26.20 8.08
CA ASN A 257 -7.70 26.05 7.80
C ASN A 257 -7.43 25.39 6.44
N ALA A 258 -8.30 24.48 5.98
CA ALA A 258 -8.24 23.95 4.61
C ALA A 258 -8.40 25.09 3.59
N PHE A 259 -9.39 25.96 3.77
CA PHE A 259 -9.64 27.14 2.94
C PHE A 259 -8.44 28.09 2.89
N GLU A 260 -7.90 28.49 4.05
CA GLU A 260 -6.76 29.40 4.11
C GLU A 260 -5.49 28.77 3.53
N THR A 261 -5.32 27.45 3.66
CA THR A 261 -4.20 26.72 3.03
C THR A 261 -4.36 26.68 1.51
N ALA A 262 -5.56 26.41 1.00
CA ALA A 262 -5.86 26.42 -0.43
C ALA A 262 -5.66 27.81 -1.07
N LYS A 263 -5.96 28.90 -0.35
CA LYS A 263 -5.66 30.27 -0.82
C LYS A 263 -4.15 30.51 -0.98
N LYS A 264 -3.35 30.06 0.00
CA LYS A 264 -1.89 30.16 -0.07
C LYS A 264 -1.33 29.33 -1.22
N TRP A 265 -1.87 28.12 -1.40
CA TRP A 265 -1.53 27.26 -2.53
C TRP A 265 -1.83 27.95 -3.87
N ASP A 266 -3.05 28.46 -4.08
CA ASP A 266 -3.43 29.17 -5.30
C ASP A 266 -2.48 30.34 -5.62
N SER A 267 -2.17 31.16 -4.61
CA SER A 267 -1.21 32.27 -4.76
C SER A 267 0.15 31.80 -5.25
N MET A 268 0.66 30.70 -4.72
CA MET A 268 2.00 30.20 -5.03
C MET A 268 2.09 29.48 -6.37
N LEU A 269 0.97 28.95 -6.88
CA LEU A 269 0.92 28.42 -8.26
C LEU A 269 1.25 29.50 -9.29
N SER A 270 1.01 30.77 -9.00
CA SER A 270 1.36 31.86 -9.92
C SER A 270 2.87 32.08 -10.09
N GLU A 271 3.70 31.48 -9.23
CA GLU A 271 5.16 31.66 -9.23
C GLU A 271 5.89 30.75 -10.24
N PHE A 272 5.21 29.77 -10.84
CA PHE A 272 5.80 28.87 -11.82
C PHE A 272 4.76 28.33 -12.80
N ASP A 273 5.12 27.95 -14.03
CA ASP A 273 4.13 27.48 -15.03
C ASP A 273 3.95 25.95 -15.06
N ARG A 274 4.93 25.19 -14.54
CA ARG A 274 4.95 23.72 -14.67
C ARG A 274 3.75 23.03 -13.99
N TRP A 275 3.06 23.67 -13.06
CA TRP A 275 1.92 23.06 -12.35
C TRP A 275 0.76 22.65 -13.28
N LYS A 276 0.63 23.29 -14.44
CA LYS A 276 -0.41 22.96 -15.43
C LYS A 276 -0.28 21.55 -15.98
N ASP A 277 0.94 21.02 -16.00
CA ASP A 277 1.25 19.68 -16.51
C ASP A 277 1.42 18.64 -15.39
N THR A 278 1.70 19.05 -14.15
CA THR A 278 1.94 18.12 -13.02
C THR A 278 0.69 17.75 -12.22
N GLY A 279 -0.46 18.34 -12.53
CA GLY A 279 -1.73 18.01 -11.87
C GLY A 279 -2.02 18.77 -10.58
N LEU A 280 -1.09 19.58 -10.08
CA LEU A 280 -1.27 20.41 -8.88
C LEU A 280 -2.51 21.32 -9.00
N GLY A 281 -2.75 21.93 -10.15
CA GLY A 281 -3.95 22.75 -10.36
C GLY A 281 -5.25 21.93 -10.33
N ARG A 282 -5.22 20.66 -10.76
CA ARG A 282 -6.40 19.78 -10.71
C ARG A 282 -6.74 19.45 -9.26
N MET A 283 -5.73 19.11 -8.46
CA MET A 283 -5.90 18.75 -7.06
C MET A 283 -6.40 19.96 -6.24
N LEU A 284 -5.85 21.16 -6.49
CA LEU A 284 -6.37 22.39 -5.87
C LEU A 284 -7.84 22.65 -6.24
N THR A 285 -8.21 22.43 -7.51
CA THR A 285 -9.60 22.58 -7.97
C THR A 285 -10.53 21.63 -7.24
N GLU A 286 -10.12 20.37 -7.09
CA GLU A 286 -10.89 19.38 -6.34
C GLU A 286 -11.04 19.77 -4.87
N ILE A 287 -9.95 20.19 -4.22
CA ILE A 287 -9.93 20.68 -2.84
C ILE A 287 -10.89 21.87 -2.66
N TRP A 288 -10.95 22.81 -3.62
CA TRP A 288 -11.92 23.90 -3.57
C TRP A 288 -13.37 23.40 -3.53
N PHE A 289 -13.71 22.41 -4.34
CA PHE A 289 -15.06 21.85 -4.34
C PHE A 289 -15.35 21.02 -3.09
N ASP A 290 -14.36 20.31 -2.54
CA ASP A 290 -14.52 19.60 -1.25
C ASP A 290 -14.78 20.57 -0.09
N ILE A 291 -14.01 21.65 -0.01
CA ILE A 291 -14.21 22.70 1.00
C ILE A 291 -15.58 23.36 0.82
N CYS A 292 -15.99 23.65 -0.43
CA CYS A 292 -17.32 24.18 -0.76
C CYS A 292 -18.44 23.28 -0.22
N LEU A 293 -18.40 21.98 -0.53
CA LEU A 293 -19.39 21.01 -0.04
C LEU A 293 -19.39 20.93 1.50
N GLY A 294 -18.22 21.04 2.12
CA GLY A 294 -18.07 21.15 3.57
C GLY A 294 -18.82 22.36 4.14
N PHE A 295 -18.59 23.55 3.60
CA PHE A 295 -19.24 24.78 4.09
C PHE A 295 -20.75 24.78 3.84
N ILE A 296 -21.21 24.22 2.71
CA ILE A 296 -22.65 24.00 2.46
C ILE A 296 -23.27 23.16 3.58
N LYS A 297 -22.59 22.07 4.00
CA LYS A 297 -23.08 21.20 5.08
C LYS A 297 -23.15 21.94 6.42
N LEU A 298 -22.29 22.94 6.65
CA LEU A 298 -22.32 23.80 7.83
C LEU A 298 -23.27 25.01 7.70
N ASN A 299 -23.96 25.15 6.57
CA ASN A 299 -24.78 26.32 6.20
C ASN A 299 -24.00 27.65 6.13
N ASP A 300 -22.68 27.60 5.90
CA ASP A 300 -21.86 28.77 5.61
C ASP A 300 -21.84 29.03 4.10
N ILE A 301 -22.93 29.63 3.61
CA ILE A 301 -23.15 29.82 2.17
C ILE A 301 -22.19 30.86 1.57
N GLU A 302 -21.70 31.81 2.37
CA GLU A 302 -20.75 32.84 1.91
C GLU A 302 -19.42 32.18 1.54
N LEU A 303 -18.80 31.46 2.48
CA LEU A 303 -17.54 30.76 2.22
C LEU A 303 -17.70 29.64 1.19
N ALA A 304 -18.84 28.96 1.16
CA ALA A 304 -19.12 27.98 0.12
C ALA A 304 -19.09 28.60 -1.29
N ASN A 305 -19.73 29.76 -1.47
CA ASN A 305 -19.70 30.47 -2.76
C ASN A 305 -18.27 30.90 -3.14
N ASP A 306 -17.49 31.41 -2.19
CA ASP A 306 -16.09 31.78 -2.43
C ASP A 306 -15.26 30.58 -2.90
N CYS A 307 -15.42 29.43 -2.25
CA CYS A 307 -14.77 28.18 -2.65
C CYS A 307 -15.17 27.77 -4.07
N PHE A 308 -16.48 27.80 -4.37
CA PHE A 308 -16.99 27.46 -5.69
C PHE A 308 -16.40 28.39 -6.77
N LEU A 309 -16.36 29.70 -6.53
CA LEU A 309 -15.80 30.67 -7.48
C LEU A 309 -14.31 30.44 -7.73
N ASN A 310 -13.54 30.10 -6.69
CA ASN A 310 -12.12 29.76 -6.84
C ASN A 310 -11.93 28.48 -7.67
N GLY A 311 -12.72 27.43 -7.40
CA GLY A 311 -12.73 26.20 -8.19
C GLY A 311 -13.12 26.44 -9.65
N ASP A 312 -14.19 27.20 -9.90
CA ASP A 312 -14.67 27.52 -11.25
C ASP A 312 -13.66 28.35 -12.06
N LYS A 313 -12.98 29.29 -11.41
CA LYS A 313 -11.86 30.03 -12.02
C LYS A 313 -10.74 29.07 -12.43
N MET A 314 -10.33 28.17 -11.53
CA MET A 314 -9.22 27.24 -11.77
C MET A 314 -9.53 26.25 -12.88
N ILE A 315 -10.78 25.77 -13.00
CA ILE A 315 -11.25 24.91 -14.10
C ILE A 315 -10.88 25.48 -15.48
N ASN A 316 -10.95 26.81 -15.67
CA ASN A 316 -10.62 27.42 -16.96
C ASN A 316 -9.11 27.50 -17.26
N THR A 317 -8.26 27.13 -16.31
CA THR A 317 -6.80 27.26 -16.41
C THR A 317 -6.07 25.92 -16.42
N ILE A 318 -6.71 24.85 -15.95
CA ILE A 318 -6.15 23.50 -15.94
C ILE A 318 -6.28 22.82 -17.30
N LYS A 319 -5.33 21.94 -17.61
CA LYS A 319 -5.24 21.29 -18.92
C LYS A 319 -6.15 20.06 -19.06
N TYR A 320 -6.41 19.38 -17.95
CA TYR A 320 -7.19 18.14 -17.91
C TYR A 320 -8.12 18.13 -16.70
N TYR A 321 -9.21 17.37 -16.80
CA TYR A 321 -10.16 17.12 -15.72
C TYR A 321 -10.20 15.64 -15.42
N HIS A 322 -10.62 15.25 -14.21
CA HIS A 322 -10.96 13.88 -13.88
C HIS A 322 -12.38 13.81 -13.34
N LEU A 323 -12.96 12.61 -13.39
CA LEU A 323 -14.38 12.39 -13.13
C LEU A 323 -14.82 12.91 -11.75
N ASN A 324 -14.11 12.52 -10.68
CA ASN A 324 -14.46 12.88 -9.30
C ASN A 324 -14.57 14.40 -9.07
N MET A 325 -13.63 15.18 -9.62
CA MET A 325 -13.66 16.64 -9.51
C MET A 325 -14.89 17.24 -10.20
N LEU A 326 -15.27 16.74 -11.38
CA LEU A 326 -16.44 17.22 -12.12
C LEU A 326 -17.75 16.82 -11.43
N GLU A 327 -17.80 15.66 -10.79
CA GLU A 327 -18.94 15.23 -9.96
C GLU A 327 -19.12 16.17 -8.76
N LYS A 328 -18.03 16.49 -8.05
CA LYS A 328 -18.02 17.46 -6.94
C LYS A 328 -18.45 18.85 -7.39
N ALA A 329 -17.94 19.34 -8.54
CA ALA A 329 -18.34 20.63 -9.09
C ALA A 329 -19.85 20.69 -9.40
N ASN A 330 -20.40 19.60 -9.93
CA ASN A 330 -21.82 19.50 -10.22
C ASN A 330 -22.69 19.44 -8.94
N ASP A 331 -22.24 18.72 -7.92
CA ASP A 331 -22.92 18.69 -6.62
C ASP A 331 -22.91 20.07 -5.94
N CYS A 332 -21.79 20.80 -6.02
CA CYS A 332 -21.72 22.20 -5.58
C CYS A 332 -22.77 23.08 -6.29
N CYS A 333 -22.84 23.00 -7.63
CA CYS A 333 -23.81 23.77 -8.41
C CYS A 333 -25.25 23.47 -7.98
N ASN A 334 -25.58 22.18 -7.80
CA ASN A 334 -26.91 21.75 -7.43
C ASN A 334 -27.29 22.27 -6.03
N ARG A 335 -26.38 22.13 -5.05
CA ARG A 335 -26.65 22.51 -3.66
C ARG A 335 -26.64 24.02 -3.41
N LEU A 336 -25.83 24.78 -4.15
CA LEU A 336 -25.83 26.25 -4.11
C LEU A 336 -26.92 26.87 -4.98
N GLY A 337 -27.61 26.09 -5.83
CA GLY A 337 -28.63 26.60 -6.74
C GLY A 337 -28.06 27.37 -7.94
N ILE A 338 -26.82 27.11 -8.35
CA ILE A 338 -26.13 27.79 -9.46
C ILE A 338 -26.50 27.13 -10.79
N SER A 339 -27.73 27.38 -11.24
CA SER A 339 -28.31 26.73 -12.43
C SER A 339 -27.56 27.04 -13.74
N GLU A 340 -26.97 28.23 -13.88
CA GLU A 340 -26.21 28.62 -15.08
C GLU A 340 -24.96 27.75 -15.30
N LYS A 341 -24.31 27.30 -14.23
CA LYS A 341 -23.08 26.50 -14.30
C LYS A 341 -23.34 24.99 -14.29
N TYR A 342 -24.47 24.55 -13.73
CA TYR A 342 -24.85 23.14 -13.71
C TYR A 342 -24.79 22.49 -15.10
N GLY A 343 -25.39 23.12 -16.12
CA GLY A 343 -25.38 22.61 -17.48
C GLY A 343 -23.98 22.55 -18.11
N PHE A 344 -23.07 23.43 -17.71
CA PHE A 344 -21.67 23.41 -18.15
C PHE A 344 -20.92 22.21 -17.57
N TYR A 345 -20.98 22.01 -16.25
CA TYR A 345 -20.30 20.90 -15.57
C TYR A 345 -20.87 19.54 -15.98
N MET A 346 -22.19 19.41 -16.15
CA MET A 346 -22.81 18.18 -16.66
C MET A 346 -22.27 17.77 -18.03
N ARG A 347 -22.04 18.73 -18.95
CA ARG A 347 -21.46 18.43 -20.27
C ARG A 347 -20.01 17.96 -20.18
N LEU A 348 -19.21 18.61 -19.32
CA LEU A 348 -17.83 18.19 -19.10
C LEU A 348 -17.78 16.79 -18.49
N LEU A 349 -18.63 16.53 -17.50
CA LEU A 349 -18.74 15.26 -16.80
C LEU A 349 -19.09 14.12 -17.75
N GLU A 350 -20.10 14.31 -18.60
CA GLU A 350 -20.50 13.31 -19.60
C GLU A 350 -19.39 13.03 -20.63
N LYS A 351 -18.68 14.08 -21.07
CA LYS A 351 -17.54 13.93 -21.99
C LYS A 351 -16.43 13.10 -21.35
N GLU A 352 -16.14 13.35 -20.08
CA GLU A 352 -15.09 12.65 -19.34
C GLU A 352 -15.47 11.20 -19.02
N ARG A 353 -16.75 10.92 -18.67
CA ARG A 353 -17.26 9.54 -18.52
C ARG A 353 -17.00 8.72 -19.78
N LYS A 354 -17.37 9.25 -20.95
CA LYS A 354 -17.14 8.56 -22.23
C LYS A 354 -15.67 8.27 -22.49
N ARG A 355 -14.79 9.24 -22.20
CA ARG A 355 -13.33 9.05 -22.35
C ARG A 355 -12.82 7.91 -21.46
N VAL A 356 -13.27 7.85 -20.21
CA VAL A 356 -12.88 6.78 -19.26
C VAL A 356 -13.45 5.43 -19.71
N GLU A 357 -14.71 5.37 -20.14
CA GLU A 357 -15.32 4.15 -20.67
C GLU A 357 -14.63 3.63 -21.94
N GLU A 358 -14.12 4.52 -22.79
CA GLU A 358 -13.33 4.16 -23.98
C GLU A 358 -11.94 3.61 -23.62
N MET A 359 -11.35 4.01 -22.49
CA MET A 359 -10.05 3.49 -22.02
C MET A 359 -10.16 2.12 -21.34
N LEU A 360 -11.34 1.78 -20.82
CA LEU A 360 -11.60 0.51 -20.12
C LEU A 360 -12.09 -0.61 -21.07
N LYS A 361 -12.27 -0.31 -22.35
CA LYS A 361 -12.54 -1.28 -23.41
C LYS A 361 -11.24 -1.63 -24.13
#